data_AF-A0A0L6VKK6-F1
#
_entry.id   AF-A0A0L6VKK6-F1
#
_cell.length_a   1.000
_cell.length_b   1.000
_cell.length_c   1.000
_cell.angle_alpha   90.00
_cell.angle_beta   90.00
_cell.angle_gamma   90.00
#
_symmetry.space_group_name_H-M   'P 1'
#
loop_
_entity.id
_entity.type
_entity.pdbx_description
1 polymer ?
#
loop_
_entity_poly.entity_id
_entity_poly.type
_entity_poly.pdbx_seq_one_letter_code
_entity_poly.pdbx_strand_id
1 'polypeptide(L)'
;LAKPQPFDVTRSAAAEVFVAQIAVHAATWCQPYLNRIFIGEPLEWAAFISNRQQRAEVALRVICQTGTVSSYTQDFHQHARTARWPDAPLMSLYQNGIKENIQLAVVMSNIQFDSLR
;
A
#
# COMPACT_ATOMS: atom_id res chain seq x y z
N LEU A 1 11.20 -19.95 -4.00
CA LEU A 1 11.13 -18.69 -4.77
C LEU A 1 12.08 -18.82 -5.95
N ALA A 2 11.58 -18.72 -7.19
CA ALA A 2 12.40 -18.79 -8.39
C ALA A 2 13.08 -17.44 -8.68
N LYS A 3 14.33 -17.49 -9.14
CA LYS A 3 15.12 -16.33 -9.56
C LYS A 3 14.48 -15.68 -10.80
N PRO A 4 14.29 -14.35 -10.87
CA PRO A 4 13.76 -13.72 -12.08
C PRO A 4 14.75 -13.85 -13.23
N GLN A 5 14.24 -14.20 -14.42
CA GLN A 5 15.04 -14.19 -15.65
C GLN A 5 15.52 -12.76 -15.96
N PRO A 6 16.71 -12.60 -16.55
CA PRO A 6 17.15 -11.31 -17.05
C PRO A 6 16.17 -10.84 -18.13
N PHE A 7 15.66 -9.61 -17.97
CA PHE A 7 14.80 -9.00 -18.98
C PHE A 7 15.64 -8.66 -20.21
N ASP A 8 15.29 -9.26 -21.34
CA ASP A 8 15.81 -8.84 -22.64
C ASP A 8 15.31 -7.42 -22.91
N VAL A 9 16.21 -6.50 -23.25
CA VAL A 9 15.95 -5.06 -23.41
C VAL A 9 15.25 -4.82 -24.75
N THR A 10 14.15 -5.53 -25.00
CA THR A 10 13.17 -5.18 -26.00
C THR A 10 11.93 -4.69 -25.29
N ARG A 11 11.64 -3.40 -25.51
CA ARG A 11 10.50 -2.61 -25.05
C ARG A 11 9.18 -3.41 -25.10
N SER A 12 8.93 -4.21 -24.07
CA SER A 12 7.76 -5.07 -24.00
C SER A 12 6.57 -4.30 -23.47
N ALA A 13 5.37 -4.63 -23.94
CA ALA A 13 4.13 -4.05 -23.43
C ALA A 13 4.00 -4.18 -21.90
N ALA A 14 4.60 -5.22 -21.30
CA ALA A 14 4.63 -5.40 -19.84
C ALA A 14 5.50 -4.35 -19.13
N ALA A 15 6.65 -3.98 -19.69
CA ALA A 15 7.48 -2.89 -19.17
C ALA A 15 6.79 -1.53 -19.33
N GLU A 16 6.09 -1.31 -20.46
CA GLU A 16 5.31 -0.08 -20.67
C GLU A 16 4.11 0.01 -19.72
N VAL A 17 3.37 -1.08 -19.49
CA VAL A 17 2.29 -1.13 -18.51
C VAL A 17 2.82 -0.91 -17.09
N PHE A 18 3.97 -1.48 -16.73
CA PHE A 18 4.59 -1.27 -15.42
C PHE A 18 5.03 0.20 -15.22
N VAL A 19 5.70 0.78 -16.22
CA VAL A 19 6.13 2.19 -16.20
C VAL A 19 4.89 3.11 -16.18
N ALA A 20 3.87 2.83 -16.99
CA ALA A 20 2.62 3.57 -16.99
C ALA A 20 1.88 3.44 -15.65
N GLN A 21 1.86 2.27 -15.02
CA GLN A 21 1.19 2.06 -13.74
C GLN A 21 1.92 2.77 -12.59
N ILE A 22 3.25 2.87 -12.64
CA ILE A 22 4.03 3.71 -11.72
C ILE A 22 3.83 5.21 -12.03
N ALA A 23 3.81 5.60 -13.31
CA ALA A 23 3.68 6.98 -13.75
C ALA A 23 2.26 7.56 -13.53
N VAL A 24 1.21 6.75 -13.70
CA VAL A 24 -0.20 7.09 -13.45
C VAL A 24 -0.46 7.35 -11.97
N HIS A 25 0.40 6.82 -11.08
CA HIS A 25 0.39 7.10 -9.66
C HIS A 25 1.62 7.94 -9.29
N ALA A 26 1.76 9.12 -9.93
CA ALA A 26 2.86 10.11 -9.87
C ALA A 26 3.27 10.50 -8.45
N ALA A 27 3.82 9.55 -7.70
CA ALA A 27 4.21 9.72 -6.34
C ALA A 27 5.67 10.17 -6.37
N THR A 28 5.93 11.37 -5.88
CA THR A 28 7.26 12.02 -5.86
C THR A 28 8.35 11.13 -5.28
N TRP A 29 7.97 10.13 -4.48
CA TRP A 29 8.90 9.18 -3.87
C TRP A 29 9.49 8.14 -4.82
N CYS A 30 8.78 7.78 -5.90
CA CYS A 30 9.27 6.83 -6.91
C CYS A 30 10.25 7.48 -7.89
N GLN A 31 10.26 8.81 -7.97
CA GLN A 31 11.06 9.58 -8.93
C GLN A 31 12.54 9.15 -9.02
N PRO A 32 13.31 9.01 -7.92
CA PRO A 32 14.70 8.57 -8.01
C PRO A 32 14.86 7.18 -8.64
N TYR A 33 13.89 6.28 -8.42
CA TYR A 33 13.91 4.94 -8.98
C TYR A 33 13.49 4.93 -10.46
N LEU A 34 12.50 5.73 -10.82
CA LEU A 34 12.08 5.94 -12.21
C LEU A 34 13.22 6.51 -13.04
N ASN A 35 13.93 7.51 -12.53
CA ASN A 35 15.05 8.13 -13.23
C ASN A 35 16.14 7.09 -13.56
N ARG A 36 16.49 6.21 -12.61
CA ARG A 36 17.44 5.12 -12.83
C ARG A 36 16.99 4.15 -13.92
N ILE A 37 15.71 3.76 -13.91
CA ILE A 37 15.15 2.90 -14.96
C ILE A 37 15.25 3.57 -16.33
N PHE A 38 14.95 4.87 -16.43
CA PHE A 38 14.99 5.60 -17.70
C PHE A 38 16.40 5.76 -18.28
N ILE A 39 17.42 5.90 -17.43
CA ILE A 39 18.82 6.01 -17.87
C ILE A 39 19.51 4.65 -18.05
N GLY A 40 18.77 3.54 -17.90
CA GLY A 40 19.30 2.18 -18.04
C GLY A 40 20.17 1.73 -16.86
N GLU A 41 20.11 2.42 -15.73
CA GLU A 41 20.81 2.01 -14.51
C GLU A 41 20.08 0.84 -13.81
N PRO A 42 20.83 -0.11 -13.23
CA PRO A 42 20.24 -1.17 -12.42
C PRO A 42 19.41 -0.61 -11.26
N LEU A 43 18.20 -1.12 -11.13
CA LEU A 43 17.34 -0.81 -9.99
C LEU A 43 17.70 -1.70 -8.78
N GLU A 44 17.98 -1.05 -7.66
CA GLU A 44 18.10 -1.71 -6.35
C GLU A 44 16.71 -2.13 -5.84
N TRP A 45 16.21 -3.26 -6.35
CA TRP A 45 14.86 -3.76 -6.07
C TRP A 45 14.54 -3.89 -4.57
N ALA A 46 15.52 -4.34 -3.77
CA ALA A 46 15.34 -4.46 -2.33
C ALA A 46 15.09 -3.10 -1.66
N ALA A 47 15.85 -2.07 -2.05
CA ALA A 47 15.67 -0.71 -1.56
C ALA A 47 14.32 -0.12 -2.00
N PHE A 48 13.92 -0.36 -3.25
CA PHE A 48 12.63 0.08 -3.77
C PHE A 48 11.44 -0.53 -3.01
N ILE A 49 11.45 -1.85 -2.80
CA ILE A 49 10.38 -2.55 -2.08
C ILE A 49 10.35 -2.13 -0.61
N SER A 50 11.50 -2.01 0.04
CA SER A 50 11.60 -1.56 1.43
C SER A 50 11.05 -0.14 1.61
N ASN A 51 11.40 0.79 0.70
CA ASN A 51 10.87 2.16 0.74
C ASN A 51 9.34 2.20 0.58
N ARG A 52 8.81 1.37 -0.33
CA ARG A 52 7.36 1.25 -0.55
C ARG A 52 6.65 0.72 0.69
N GLN A 53 7.21 -0.29 1.36
CA GLN A 53 6.66 -0.86 2.60
C GLN A 53 6.64 0.16 3.72
N GLN A 54 7.78 0.80 4.02
CA GLN A 54 7.88 1.81 5.08
C GLN A 54 6.88 2.95 4.90
N ARG A 55 6.69 3.41 3.66
CA ARG A 55 5.69 4.45 3.37
C ARG A 55 4.27 3.99 3.62
N ALA A 56 3.93 2.75 3.27
CA ALA A 56 2.63 2.19 3.59
C ALA A 56 2.40 2.07 5.10
N GLU A 57 3.42 1.71 5.87
CA GLU A 57 3.34 1.70 7.34
C GLU A 57 3.10 3.09 7.93
N VAL A 58 3.82 4.09 7.44
CA VAL A 58 3.62 5.49 7.88
C VAL A 58 2.19 5.94 7.56
N ALA A 59 1.69 5.65 6.36
CA ALA A 59 0.32 5.98 5.96
C ALA A 59 -0.73 5.29 6.85
N LEU A 60 -0.55 3.99 7.15
CA LEU A 60 -1.46 3.23 8.03
C LEU A 60 -1.56 3.80 9.45
N ARG A 61 -0.48 4.38 9.98
CA ARG A 61 -0.48 4.93 11.34
C ARG A 61 -1.24 6.25 11.44
N VAL A 62 -1.35 6.99 10.35
CA VAL A 62 -1.96 8.33 10.33
C VAL A 62 -3.33 8.36 9.68
N ILE A 63 -3.76 7.26 9.05
CA ILE A 63 -5.05 7.19 8.39
C ILE A 63 -6.18 7.09 9.41
N CYS A 64 -7.14 7.99 9.30
CA CYS A 64 -8.36 8.00 10.10
C CYS A 64 -9.57 8.31 9.21
N GLN A 65 -10.75 7.95 9.69
CA GLN A 65 -11.99 8.16 8.98
C GLN A 65 -12.32 9.66 8.91
N THR A 66 -12.09 10.27 7.75
CA THR A 66 -12.51 11.65 7.46
C THR A 66 -13.87 11.70 6.75
N GLY A 67 -14.15 10.72 5.88
CA GLY A 67 -15.39 10.57 5.12
C GLY A 67 -16.26 9.38 5.56
N THR A 68 -16.74 8.61 4.57
CA THR A 68 -17.54 7.40 4.81
C THR A 68 -16.68 6.27 5.36
N VAL A 69 -17.30 5.28 6.02
CA VAL A 69 -16.59 4.06 6.44
C VAL A 69 -16.03 3.33 5.21
N SER A 70 -16.81 3.19 4.13
CA SER A 70 -16.36 2.52 2.91
C SER A 70 -15.10 3.13 2.30
N SER A 71 -15.05 4.46 2.16
CA SER A 71 -13.85 5.15 1.65
C SER A 71 -12.65 4.95 2.58
N TYR A 72 -12.86 5.01 3.90
CA TYR A 72 -11.81 4.74 4.87
C TYR A 72 -11.28 3.30 4.77
N THR A 73 -12.19 2.32 4.68
CA THR A 73 -11.87 0.90 4.52
C THR A 73 -11.05 0.67 3.25
N GLN A 74 -11.47 1.26 2.13
CA GLN A 74 -10.75 1.15 0.86
C GLN A 74 -9.32 1.70 0.94
N ASP A 75 -9.15 2.90 1.49
CA ASP A 75 -7.82 3.52 1.62
C ASP A 75 -6.94 2.72 2.59
N PHE A 76 -7.51 2.27 3.72
CA PHE A 76 -6.80 1.42 4.69
C PHE A 76 -6.30 0.12 4.05
N HIS A 77 -7.15 -0.59 3.30
CA HIS A 77 -6.77 -1.85 2.64
C HIS A 77 -5.66 -1.67 1.61
N GLN A 78 -5.67 -0.55 0.89
CA GLN A 78 -4.63 -0.26 -0.10
C GLN A 78 -3.23 -0.18 0.55
N HIS A 79 -3.14 0.44 1.72
CA HIS A 79 -1.89 0.53 2.47
C HIS A 79 -1.56 -0.77 3.22
N ALA A 80 -2.56 -1.46 3.80
CA ALA A 80 -2.38 -2.74 4.49
C ALA A 80 -1.73 -3.82 3.60
N ARG A 81 -2.22 -3.96 2.35
CA ARG A 81 -1.64 -4.89 1.37
C ARG A 81 -0.18 -4.59 1.05
N THR A 82 0.21 -3.33 1.11
CA THR A 82 1.57 -2.89 0.80
C THR A 82 2.50 -3.03 2.01
N ALA A 83 2.03 -2.76 3.22
CA ALA A 83 2.80 -2.86 4.46
C ALA A 83 3.13 -4.31 4.87
N ARG A 84 2.28 -5.28 4.48
CA ARG A 84 2.44 -6.71 4.83
C ARG A 84 2.52 -6.97 6.34
N TRP A 85 1.80 -6.18 7.13
CA TRP A 85 1.67 -6.42 8.56
C TRP A 85 0.76 -7.62 8.87
N PRO A 86 0.93 -8.27 10.03
CA PRO A 86 -0.02 -9.28 10.50
C PRO A 86 -1.42 -8.68 10.72
N ASP A 87 -2.45 -9.52 10.69
CA ASP A 87 -3.85 -9.07 10.79
C ASP A 87 -4.16 -8.39 12.12
N ALA A 88 -3.65 -8.90 13.25
CA ALA A 88 -3.94 -8.37 14.58
C ALA A 88 -3.60 -6.86 14.75
N PRO A 89 -2.37 -6.37 14.45
CA PRO A 89 -2.07 -4.94 14.54
C PRO A 89 -2.83 -4.10 13.50
N LEU A 90 -3.14 -4.65 12.32
CA LEU A 90 -3.97 -3.97 11.33
C LEU A 90 -5.40 -3.79 11.84
N MET A 91 -5.95 -4.80 12.52
CA MET A 91 -7.28 -4.75 13.11
C MET A 91 -7.40 -3.63 14.13
N SER A 92 -6.40 -3.56 15.04
CA SER A 92 -6.36 -2.52 16.06
C SER A 92 -6.27 -1.13 15.46
N LEU A 93 -5.40 -0.93 14.45
CA LEU A 93 -5.31 0.34 13.74
C LEU A 93 -6.60 0.71 13.01
N TYR A 94 -7.22 -0.25 12.34
CA TYR A 94 -8.48 -0.05 11.62
C TYR A 94 -9.59 0.41 12.57
N GLN A 95 -9.72 -0.25 13.72
CA GLN A 95 -10.69 0.13 14.74
C GLN A 95 -10.39 1.53 15.29
N ASN A 96 -9.15 1.80 15.67
CA ASN A 96 -8.74 3.09 16.25
C ASN A 96 -8.90 4.27 15.28
N GLY A 97 -8.86 4.03 13.96
CA GLY A 97 -9.05 5.07 12.96
C GLY A 97 -10.51 5.39 12.64
N ILE A 98 -11.48 4.57 13.06
CA ILE A 98 -12.92 4.81 12.88
C ILE A 98 -13.39 5.93 13.83
N LYS A 99 -14.36 6.76 13.39
CA LYS A 99 -14.94 7.81 14.24
C LYS A 99 -15.60 7.22 15.49
N GLU A 100 -15.44 7.92 16.61
CA GLU A 100 -15.91 7.50 17.93
C GLU A 100 -17.42 7.20 17.97
N ASN A 101 -18.26 7.99 17.28
CA ASN A 101 -19.70 7.73 17.23
C ASN A 101 -20.05 6.39 16.55
N ILE A 102 -19.24 5.94 15.59
CA ILE A 102 -19.40 4.63 14.96
C ILE A 102 -18.80 3.54 15.84
N GLN A 103 -17.65 3.78 16.47
CA GLN A 103 -17.09 2.84 17.45
C GLN A 103 -18.08 2.55 18.59
N LEU A 104 -18.73 3.59 19.14
CA LEU A 104 -19.76 3.46 20.17
C LEU A 104 -20.95 2.61 19.67
N ALA A 105 -21.43 2.84 18.44
CA ALA A 105 -22.50 2.04 17.85
C ALA A 105 -22.11 0.56 17.68
N VAL A 106 -20.86 0.26 17.32
CA VAL A 106 -20.33 -1.11 17.23
C VAL A 106 -20.30 -1.77 18.61
N VAL A 107 -19.75 -1.07 19.61
CA VAL A 107 -19.67 -1.60 20.99
C VAL A 107 -21.07 -1.86 21.55
N MET A 108 -22.01 -0.95 21.32
CA MET A 108 -23.39 -1.09 21.77
C MET A 108 -24.16 -2.17 21.02
N SER A 109 -23.75 -2.54 19.80
CA SER A 109 -24.40 -3.57 18.98
C SER A 109 -23.84 -4.98 19.19
N ASN A 110 -22.86 -5.18 20.08
CA ASN A 110 -22.20 -6.48 20.35
C ASN A 110 -21.64 -7.17 19.10
N ILE A 111 -21.22 -6.41 18.09
CA ILE A 111 -20.61 -6.94 16.87
C ILE A 111 -19.11 -7.16 17.10
N GLN A 112 -18.62 -8.37 16.84
CA GLN A 112 -17.19 -8.70 16.84
C GLN A 112 -16.62 -8.60 15.41
N PHE A 113 -15.44 -7.99 15.28
CA PHE A 113 -14.71 -7.97 14.03
C PHE A 113 -13.55 -8.98 14.09
N ASP A 114 -13.74 -10.13 13.44
CA ASP A 114 -12.77 -11.22 13.50
C ASP A 114 -11.77 -11.22 12.33
N SER A 115 -12.03 -10.41 11.29
CA SER A 115 -11.17 -10.35 10.10
C SER A 115 -11.35 -9.06 9.28
N LEU A 116 -10.31 -8.71 8.53
CA LEU A 116 -10.29 -7.65 7.51
C LEU A 116 -10.57 -8.17 6.09
N ARG A 117 -10.97 -9.44 5.94
CA ARG A 117 -11.06 -10.10 4.62
C ARG A 117 -12.35 -9.82 3.87
#